data_AF-A0AAU9XAG5-F1
#
_entry.id   AF-A0AAU9XAG5-F1
#
_cell.length_a   1.000
_cell.length_b   1.000
_cell.length_c   1.000
_cell.angle_alpha   90.00
_cell.angle_beta   90.00
_cell.angle_gamma   90.00
#
_symmetry.space_group_name_H-M   'P 1'
#
loop_
_entity.id
_entity.type
_entity.pdbx_description
1 polymer ?
#
loop_
_entity_poly.entity_id
_entity_poly.type
_entity_poly.pdbx_seq_one_letter_code
_entity_poly.pdbx_strand_id
1 'polypeptide(L)'
;MTARQALKAIEEVHNGTVDCTTMLAERSLKLLYFKYENSVYTAQANLAIRTANLISDLLPTGSAKTLNISGKPVLKTHREVLHAIVRNNLENDPLIVGSAIIFDNNSFINNSFYAPYAYRNANDTFIKVTDLSAGWSYLHEAFVRLMKFKSRGRPFPERTTYFYEQNDISSAPKRLKLTHKFVESIDGLWSRPYFECTTARA
;
A
#
# COMPACT_ATOMS: atom_id res chain seq x y z
N MET A 1 -22.89 3.18 16.20
CA MET A 1 -23.51 3.79 15.01
C MET A 1 -24.29 2.69 14.33
N THR A 2 -25.54 2.95 14.01
CA THR A 2 -26.33 2.01 13.19
C THR A 2 -25.86 2.15 11.74
N ALA A 3 -25.93 1.08 10.95
CA ALA A 3 -25.56 1.09 9.53
C ALA A 3 -26.19 2.26 8.74
N ARG A 4 -27.35 2.74 9.19
CA ARG A 4 -28.12 3.86 8.63
C ARG A 4 -27.40 5.20 8.62
N GLN A 5 -26.63 5.51 9.66
CA GLN A 5 -25.84 6.75 9.74
C GLN A 5 -24.59 6.69 8.85
N ALA A 6 -24.02 5.48 8.69
CA ALA A 6 -22.91 5.29 7.77
C ALA A 6 -23.36 5.44 6.31
N LEU A 7 -24.50 4.84 5.96
CA LEU A 7 -25.17 5.01 4.67
C LEU A 7 -25.46 6.48 4.36
N LYS A 8 -25.95 7.27 5.32
CA LYS A 8 -26.23 8.70 5.10
C LYS A 8 -24.97 9.51 4.74
N ALA A 9 -23.85 9.26 5.40
CA ALA A 9 -22.59 9.96 5.06
C ALA A 9 -22.03 9.52 3.69
N ILE A 10 -22.25 8.27 3.30
CA ILE A 10 -21.92 7.75 1.97
C ILE A 10 -22.85 8.36 0.91
N GLU A 11 -24.15 8.48 1.20
CA GLU A 11 -25.14 9.13 0.32
C GLU A 11 -24.85 10.62 0.14
N GLU A 12 -24.40 11.34 1.17
CA GLU A 12 -23.96 12.74 1.03
C GLU A 12 -22.78 12.87 0.06
N VAL A 13 -21.80 11.97 0.15
CA VAL A 13 -20.68 11.92 -0.80
C VAL A 13 -21.18 11.59 -2.20
N HIS A 14 -22.06 10.60 -2.33
CA HIS A 14 -22.56 10.11 -3.61
C HIS A 14 -23.47 11.11 -4.33
N ASN A 15 -24.28 11.86 -3.58
CA ASN A 15 -25.22 12.86 -4.11
C ASN A 15 -24.57 14.21 -4.46
N GLY A 16 -23.22 14.30 -4.39
CA GLY A 16 -22.49 15.48 -4.87
C GLY A 16 -22.64 16.73 -4.01
N THR A 17 -23.07 16.61 -2.75
CA THR A 17 -23.14 17.76 -1.82
C THR A 17 -21.78 18.12 -1.22
N VAL A 18 -20.72 17.41 -1.61
CA VAL A 18 -19.35 17.71 -1.21
C VAL A 18 -18.73 18.71 -2.18
N ASP A 19 -18.36 19.88 -1.67
CA ASP A 19 -17.67 20.92 -2.45
C ASP A 19 -16.21 20.52 -2.72
N CYS A 20 -16.03 19.73 -3.77
CA CYS A 20 -14.71 19.33 -4.20
C CYS A 20 -13.85 20.48 -4.71
N THR A 21 -14.43 21.62 -5.10
CA THR A 21 -13.66 22.78 -5.56
C THR A 21 -12.87 23.37 -4.40
N THR A 22 -13.55 23.65 -3.28
CA THR A 22 -12.91 24.18 -2.08
C THR A 22 -11.97 23.15 -1.44
N MET A 23 -12.37 21.88 -1.36
CA MET A 23 -11.50 20.83 -0.78
C MET A 23 -10.20 20.64 -1.56
N LEU A 24 -10.23 20.72 -2.89
CA LEU A 24 -9.02 20.66 -3.72
C LEU A 24 -8.14 21.91 -3.54
N ALA A 25 -8.74 23.11 -3.44
CA ALA A 25 -8.02 24.36 -3.25
C ALA A 25 -7.32 24.43 -1.87
N GLU A 26 -8.04 24.06 -0.81
CA GLU A 26 -7.57 24.09 0.58
C GLU A 26 -6.79 22.84 0.97
N ARG A 27 -6.74 21.84 0.09
CA ARG A 27 -6.09 20.57 0.36
C ARG A 27 -6.66 19.86 1.60
N SER A 28 -7.98 19.83 1.74
CA SER A 28 -8.69 19.26 2.90
C SER A 28 -9.40 17.93 2.59
N LEU A 29 -9.73 17.18 3.65
CA LEU A 29 -10.47 15.92 3.61
C LEU A 29 -11.72 15.99 4.49
N LYS A 30 -12.78 15.23 4.14
CA LYS A 30 -13.99 15.10 4.98
C LYS A 30 -13.90 13.82 5.79
N LEU A 31 -13.77 13.93 7.11
CA LEU A 31 -13.82 12.77 7.99
C LEU A 31 -15.22 12.16 7.97
N LEU A 32 -15.30 10.88 7.64
CA LEU A 32 -16.51 10.11 7.72
C LEU A 32 -16.56 9.55 9.14
N TYR A 33 -17.34 10.20 10.01
CA TYR A 33 -17.50 9.81 11.40
C TYR A 33 -18.24 8.47 11.48
N PHE A 34 -17.58 7.35 11.18
CA PHE A 34 -18.08 6.00 11.38
C PHE A 34 -17.65 5.45 12.75
N LYS A 35 -18.43 4.53 13.32
CA LYS A 35 -17.99 3.80 14.53
C LYS A 35 -16.87 2.86 14.12
N TYR A 36 -15.73 3.02 14.78
CA TYR A 36 -14.57 2.17 14.58
C TYR A 36 -14.82 0.79 15.20
N GLU A 37 -14.90 -0.25 14.38
CA GLU A 37 -14.96 -1.65 14.83
C GLU A 37 -13.56 -2.23 14.86
N ASN A 38 -12.96 -2.24 16.06
CA ASN A 38 -11.54 -2.50 16.22
C ASN A 38 -11.10 -3.86 15.65
N SER A 39 -11.93 -4.90 15.74
CA SER A 39 -11.62 -6.24 15.22
C SER A 39 -11.46 -6.27 13.71
N VAL A 40 -12.40 -5.68 12.95
CA VAL A 40 -12.37 -5.63 11.48
C VAL A 40 -11.16 -4.83 10.99
N TYR A 41 -10.98 -3.62 11.52
CA TYR A 41 -9.86 -2.76 11.11
C TYR A 41 -8.50 -3.33 11.52
N THR A 42 -8.41 -4.08 12.62
CA THR A 42 -7.17 -4.78 13.02
C THR A 42 -6.78 -5.86 12.01
N ALA A 43 -7.74 -6.64 11.50
CA ALA A 43 -7.48 -7.65 10.48
C ALA A 43 -6.95 -7.02 9.18
N GLN A 44 -7.58 -5.93 8.74
CA GLN A 44 -7.18 -5.18 7.54
C GLN A 44 -5.81 -4.50 7.72
N ALA A 45 -5.55 -3.94 8.90
CA ALA A 45 -4.24 -3.39 9.24
C ALA A 45 -3.13 -4.47 9.20
N ASN A 46 -3.41 -5.67 9.72
CA ASN A 46 -2.48 -6.79 9.67
C ASN A 46 -2.16 -7.23 8.24
N LEU A 47 -3.15 -7.21 7.33
CA LEU A 47 -2.92 -7.49 5.91
C LEU A 47 -2.00 -6.46 5.27
N ALA A 48 -2.21 -5.17 5.56
CA ALA A 48 -1.34 -4.09 5.09
C ALA A 48 0.09 -4.24 5.63
N ILE A 49 0.26 -4.59 6.91
CA ILE A 49 1.57 -4.85 7.53
C ILE A 49 2.29 -6.02 6.85
N ARG A 50 1.59 -7.14 6.61
CA ARG A 50 2.14 -8.31 5.91
C ARG A 50 2.58 -7.96 4.49
N THR A 51 1.74 -7.21 3.78
CA THR A 51 2.06 -6.73 2.43
C THR A 51 3.31 -5.83 2.45
N ALA A 52 3.37 -4.87 3.38
CA ALA A 52 4.52 -3.97 3.51
C ALA A 52 5.82 -4.72 3.80
N ASN A 53 5.79 -5.71 4.70
CA ASN A 53 6.94 -6.55 5.02
C ASN A 53 7.40 -7.37 3.81
N LEU A 54 6.46 -8.01 3.10
CA LEU A 54 6.76 -8.78 1.89
C LEU A 54 7.38 -7.89 0.80
N ILE A 55 6.75 -6.77 0.48
CA ILE A 55 7.23 -5.85 -0.56
C ILE A 55 8.60 -5.27 -0.20
N SER A 56 8.80 -4.87 1.07
CA SER A 56 10.06 -4.28 1.51
C SER A 56 11.24 -5.24 1.34
N ASP A 57 11.05 -6.52 1.62
CA ASP A 57 12.08 -7.55 1.43
C ASP A 57 12.35 -7.86 -0.05
N LEU A 58 11.33 -7.79 -0.90
CA LEU A 58 11.43 -8.02 -2.34
C LEU A 58 11.98 -6.81 -3.12
N LEU A 59 12.04 -5.62 -2.50
CA LEU A 59 12.60 -4.44 -3.13
C LEU A 59 14.14 -4.53 -3.19
N PRO A 60 14.77 -3.98 -4.24
CA PRO A 60 16.23 -3.93 -4.37
C PRO A 60 16.93 -3.10 -3.28
N THR A 61 16.16 -2.36 -2.46
CA THR A 61 16.62 -1.60 -1.29
C THR A 61 16.34 -2.32 0.03
N GLY A 62 15.69 -3.48 -0.02
CA GLY A 62 15.34 -4.31 1.13
C GLY A 62 16.54 -5.06 1.71
N SER A 63 16.27 -5.94 2.65
CA SER A 63 17.31 -6.75 3.30
C SER A 63 18.16 -7.53 2.30
N ALA A 64 17.58 -7.99 1.19
CA ALA A 64 18.30 -8.67 0.12
C ALA A 64 19.41 -7.82 -0.55
N LYS A 65 19.38 -6.49 -0.44
CA LYS A 65 20.47 -5.62 -0.94
C LYS A 65 21.80 -5.91 -0.24
N THR A 66 21.76 -6.31 1.03
CA THR A 66 22.97 -6.67 1.80
C THR A 66 23.72 -7.86 1.21
N LEU A 67 23.09 -8.60 0.31
CA LEU A 67 23.62 -9.84 -0.26
C LEU A 67 24.36 -9.64 -1.58
N ASN A 68 24.40 -8.40 -2.11
CA ASN A 68 25.07 -8.06 -3.37
C ASN A 68 24.74 -9.03 -4.54
N ILE A 69 23.50 -9.53 -4.58
CA ILE A 69 23.06 -10.50 -5.59
C ILE A 69 22.88 -9.77 -6.93
N SER A 70 23.56 -10.26 -7.97
CA SER A 70 23.42 -9.74 -9.33
C SER A 70 22.07 -10.15 -9.93
N GLY A 71 21.26 -9.20 -10.39
CA GLY A 71 19.95 -9.48 -10.98
C GLY A 71 19.07 -8.23 -11.06
N LYS A 72 18.12 -8.21 -12.00
CA LYS A 72 17.11 -7.14 -12.04
C LYS A 72 16.07 -7.41 -10.94
N PRO A 73 15.70 -6.41 -10.13
CA PRO A 73 14.70 -6.60 -9.08
C PRO A 73 13.34 -7.01 -9.66
N VAL A 74 12.78 -8.12 -9.15
CA VAL A 74 11.52 -8.71 -9.63
C VAL A 74 10.39 -7.68 -9.58
N LEU A 75 10.21 -7.00 -8.44
CA LEU A 75 9.15 -6.01 -8.28
C LEU A 75 9.26 -4.80 -9.20
N LYS A 76 10.48 -4.44 -9.63
CA LYS A 76 10.62 -3.35 -10.61
C LYS A 76 10.32 -3.83 -12.01
N THR A 77 10.59 -5.09 -12.36
CA THR A 77 10.50 -5.58 -13.74
C THR A 77 9.16 -6.22 -14.09
N HIS A 78 8.39 -6.65 -13.09
CA HIS A 78 7.16 -7.44 -13.26
C HIS A 78 5.98 -6.73 -12.56
N ARG A 79 5.29 -5.85 -13.31
CA ARG A 79 4.16 -5.06 -12.79
C ARG A 79 2.98 -5.93 -12.38
N GLU A 80 2.81 -7.03 -13.08
CA GLU A 80 1.82 -8.08 -12.84
C GLU A 80 1.93 -8.70 -11.45
N VAL A 81 3.14 -8.80 -10.88
CA VAL A 81 3.33 -9.28 -9.50
C VAL A 81 2.71 -8.30 -8.51
N LEU A 82 2.93 -7.00 -8.72
CA LEU A 82 2.35 -5.97 -7.88
C LEU A 82 0.82 -5.90 -8.04
N HIS A 83 0.32 -6.05 -9.26
CA HIS A 83 -1.12 -6.16 -9.54
C HIS A 83 -1.76 -7.36 -8.81
N ALA A 84 -1.08 -8.51 -8.84
CA ALA A 84 -1.56 -9.72 -8.16
C ALA A 84 -1.59 -9.54 -6.64
N ILE A 85 -0.59 -8.88 -6.05
CA ILE A 85 -0.54 -8.62 -4.60
C ILE A 85 -1.71 -7.71 -4.17
N VAL A 86 -1.92 -6.57 -4.83
CA VAL A 86 -3.02 -5.67 -4.46
C VAL A 86 -4.39 -6.32 -4.68
N ARG A 87 -4.53 -7.14 -5.74
CA ARG A 87 -5.75 -7.91 -5.97
C ARG A 87 -5.98 -8.96 -4.88
N ASN A 88 -4.94 -9.70 -4.50
CA ASN A 88 -5.03 -10.74 -3.48
C ASN A 88 -5.43 -10.17 -2.12
N ASN A 89 -4.99 -8.95 -1.80
CA ASN A 89 -5.44 -8.26 -0.59
C ASN A 89 -6.96 -8.08 -0.55
N LEU A 90 -7.59 -7.76 -1.69
CA LEU A 90 -9.04 -7.70 -1.78
C LEU A 90 -9.64 -9.09 -1.67
N GLU A 91 -9.13 -10.08 -2.40
CA GLU A 91 -9.66 -11.45 -2.36
C GLU A 91 -9.62 -12.07 -0.95
N ASN A 92 -8.66 -11.66 -0.12
CA ASN A 92 -8.52 -12.14 1.26
C ASN A 92 -9.63 -11.66 2.20
N ASP A 93 -10.14 -10.43 2.01
CA ASP A 93 -11.18 -9.84 2.85
C ASP A 93 -12.24 -9.13 1.99
N PRO A 94 -13.50 -9.62 1.98
CA PRO A 94 -14.58 -9.03 1.19
C PRO A 94 -14.94 -7.59 1.63
N LEU A 95 -14.58 -7.18 2.85
CA LEU A 95 -14.84 -5.84 3.37
C LEU A 95 -13.83 -4.79 2.87
N ILE A 96 -12.70 -5.21 2.31
CA ILE A 96 -11.72 -4.29 1.73
C ILE A 96 -12.21 -3.82 0.35
N VAL A 97 -12.57 -2.56 0.20
CA VAL A 97 -13.06 -2.05 -1.09
C VAL A 97 -11.95 -1.67 -2.07
N GLY A 98 -10.74 -1.41 -1.56
CA GLY A 98 -9.58 -1.12 -2.38
C GLY A 98 -8.25 -1.30 -1.65
N SER A 99 -7.19 -1.54 -2.42
CA SER A 99 -5.82 -1.77 -1.93
C SER A 99 -4.83 -1.19 -2.92
N ALA A 100 -3.89 -0.40 -2.42
CA ALA A 100 -2.83 0.21 -3.21
C ALA A 100 -1.45 -0.14 -2.65
N ILE A 101 -0.47 -0.26 -3.54
CA ILE A 101 0.94 -0.12 -3.20
C ILE A 101 1.44 1.11 -3.93
N ILE A 102 2.10 2.02 -3.23
CA ILE A 102 2.49 3.31 -3.80
C ILE A 102 4.01 3.43 -3.87
N PHE A 103 4.52 3.70 -5.06
CA PHE A 103 5.92 4.04 -5.32
C PHE A 103 6.04 5.51 -5.72
N ASP A 104 6.98 6.22 -5.10
CA ASP A 104 7.32 7.58 -5.53
C ASP A 104 8.18 7.57 -6.79
N ASN A 105 8.38 8.76 -7.38
CA ASN A 105 9.14 8.91 -8.61
C ASN A 105 10.60 8.43 -8.52
N ASN A 106 11.19 8.17 -7.36
CA ASN A 106 12.56 7.64 -7.28
C ASN A 106 12.60 6.14 -6.98
N SER A 107 11.44 5.50 -6.80
CA SER A 107 11.36 4.10 -6.36
C SER A 107 11.00 3.12 -7.48
N PHE A 108 10.43 3.57 -8.60
CA PHE A 108 10.00 2.70 -9.70
C PHE A 108 10.84 2.86 -10.98
N ILE A 109 10.59 2.04 -12.02
CA ILE A 109 11.39 2.05 -13.27
C ILE A 109 11.42 3.47 -13.88
N ASN A 110 12.59 3.88 -14.40
CA ASN A 110 12.79 5.16 -15.10
C ASN A 110 12.39 6.40 -14.30
N ASN A 111 12.45 6.29 -12.97
CA ASN A 111 12.02 7.33 -12.06
C ASN A 111 10.56 7.79 -12.29
N SER A 112 9.67 6.85 -12.64
CA SER A 112 8.24 7.13 -12.77
C SER A 112 7.52 6.93 -11.44
N PHE A 113 6.41 7.63 -11.25
CA PHE A 113 5.41 7.21 -10.27
C PHE A 113 4.77 5.91 -10.72
N TYR A 114 4.30 5.13 -9.74
CA TYR A 114 3.52 3.94 -9.99
C TYR A 114 2.71 3.60 -8.74
N ALA A 115 1.40 3.42 -8.88
CA ALA A 115 0.54 2.95 -7.81
C ALA A 115 -0.47 1.92 -8.32
N PRO A 116 -0.09 0.64 -8.37
CA PRO A 116 -1.04 -0.43 -8.61
C PRO A 116 -2.13 -0.38 -7.54
N TYR A 117 -3.37 -0.36 -8.00
CA TYR A 117 -4.56 -0.22 -7.18
C TYR A 117 -5.61 -1.20 -7.63
N ALA A 118 -5.98 -2.09 -6.73
CA ALA A 118 -7.12 -2.96 -6.90
C ALA A 118 -8.34 -2.36 -6.22
N TYR A 119 -9.51 -2.46 -6.84
CA TYR A 119 -10.77 -2.01 -6.27
C TYR A 119 -11.96 -2.87 -6.69
N ARG A 120 -12.98 -2.88 -5.84
CA ARG A 120 -14.30 -3.45 -6.12
C ARG A 120 -15.20 -2.33 -6.60
N ASN A 121 -15.90 -2.56 -7.72
CA ASN A 121 -16.97 -1.69 -8.16
C ASN A 121 -18.31 -2.33 -7.76
N ALA A 122 -19.24 -1.57 -7.20
CA ALA A 122 -20.57 -2.09 -6.85
C ALA A 122 -21.31 -2.65 -8.08
N ASN A 123 -20.98 -2.15 -9.28
CA ASN A 123 -21.61 -2.55 -10.54
C ASN A 123 -20.88 -3.69 -11.26
N ASP A 124 -19.71 -4.13 -10.79
CA ASP A 124 -18.95 -5.23 -11.42
C ASP A 124 -18.70 -6.37 -10.44
N THR A 125 -18.84 -7.59 -10.93
CA THR A 125 -18.54 -8.81 -10.14
C THR A 125 -17.04 -9.07 -10.01
N PHE A 126 -16.20 -8.35 -10.74
CA PHE A 126 -14.76 -8.58 -10.82
C PHE A 126 -13.96 -7.49 -10.10
N ILE A 127 -12.85 -7.90 -9.45
CA ILE A 127 -11.85 -6.97 -8.93
C ILE A 127 -11.08 -6.37 -10.11
N LYS A 128 -11.14 -5.04 -10.24
CA LYS A 128 -10.37 -4.31 -11.25
C LYS A 128 -9.03 -3.89 -10.66
N VAL A 129 -8.00 -3.87 -11.50
CA VAL A 129 -6.66 -3.40 -11.12
C VAL A 129 -6.20 -2.37 -12.13
N THR A 130 -5.79 -1.20 -11.65
CA THR A 130 -5.36 -0.06 -12.48
C THR A 130 -4.13 0.60 -11.85
N ASP A 131 -3.46 1.49 -12.58
CA ASP A 131 -2.42 2.34 -12.04
C ASP A 131 -2.99 3.71 -11.65
N LEU A 132 -3.10 3.98 -10.35
CA LEU A 132 -3.57 5.26 -9.81
C LEU A 132 -2.59 6.41 -10.08
N SER A 133 -1.35 6.13 -10.51
CA SER A 133 -0.37 7.17 -10.83
C SER A 133 -0.84 8.16 -11.90
N ALA A 134 -1.73 7.73 -12.80
CA ALA A 134 -2.29 8.56 -13.86
C ALA A 134 -3.28 9.64 -13.37
N GLY A 135 -3.90 9.45 -12.20
CA GLY A 135 -4.96 10.31 -11.65
C GLY A 135 -4.62 10.93 -10.29
N TRP A 136 -3.33 11.07 -9.98
CA TRP A 136 -2.83 11.25 -8.61
C TRP A 136 -3.37 12.50 -7.89
N SER A 137 -3.97 12.29 -6.72
CA SER A 137 -4.30 13.35 -5.76
C SER A 137 -3.06 13.82 -4.98
N TYR A 138 -2.96 15.12 -4.70
CA TYR A 138 -1.86 15.71 -3.92
C TYR A 138 -1.70 15.07 -2.52
N LEU A 139 -2.78 14.49 -1.97
CA LEU A 139 -2.77 13.79 -0.67
C LEU A 139 -1.85 12.57 -0.68
N HIS A 140 -1.85 11.82 -1.79
CA HIS A 140 -0.99 10.65 -1.92
C HIS A 140 0.49 11.05 -1.93
N GLU A 141 0.87 12.15 -2.58
CA GLU A 141 2.26 12.62 -2.56
C GLU A 141 2.67 13.12 -1.16
N ALA A 142 1.82 13.95 -0.53
CA ALA A 142 2.06 14.45 0.82
C ALA A 142 2.16 13.29 1.84
N PHE A 143 1.27 12.29 1.72
CA PHE A 143 1.28 11.09 2.53
C PHE A 143 2.58 10.29 2.34
N VAL A 144 3.00 10.06 1.10
CA VAL A 144 4.26 9.34 0.83
C VAL A 144 5.46 10.07 1.41
N ARG A 145 5.53 11.41 1.24
CA ARG A 145 6.59 12.23 1.84
C ARG A 145 6.57 12.16 3.36
N LEU A 146 5.39 12.25 3.98
CA LEU A 146 5.22 12.13 5.43
C LEU A 146 5.68 10.77 5.94
N MET A 147 5.25 9.68 5.29
CA MET A 147 5.63 8.32 5.67
C MET A 147 7.13 8.10 5.51
N LYS A 148 7.75 8.61 4.45
CA LYS A 148 9.22 8.61 4.27
C LYS A 148 9.93 9.36 5.39
N PHE A 149 9.42 10.51 5.81
CA PHE A 149 10.00 11.27 6.91
C PHE A 149 9.87 10.50 8.23
N LYS A 150 8.69 9.95 8.52
CA LYS A 150 8.41 9.15 9.72
C LYS A 150 9.27 7.88 9.80
N SER A 151 9.64 7.30 8.67
CA SER A 151 10.46 6.07 8.62
C SER A 151 11.97 6.33 8.72
N ARG A 152 12.45 7.57 8.53
CA ARG A 152 13.89 7.87 8.56
C ARG A 152 14.46 7.69 9.96
N GLY A 153 15.52 6.91 10.07
CA GLY A 153 16.24 6.69 11.34
C GLY A 153 15.46 5.88 12.38
N ARG A 154 14.29 5.32 12.02
CA ARG A 154 13.48 4.56 12.96
C ARG A 154 14.06 3.16 13.18
N PRO A 155 14.16 2.68 14.42
CA PRO A 155 14.57 1.30 14.71
C PRO A 155 13.41 0.35 14.42
N PHE A 156 13.42 -0.27 13.24
CA PHE A 156 12.49 -1.35 12.91
C PHE A 156 12.91 -2.65 13.59
N PRO A 157 11.98 -3.47 14.09
CA PRO A 157 12.27 -4.82 14.57
C PRO A 157 13.09 -5.63 13.56
N GLU A 158 14.15 -6.27 14.03
CA GLU A 158 15.06 -7.05 13.20
C GLU A 158 14.92 -8.55 13.50
N ARG A 159 14.90 -9.39 12.45
CA ARG A 159 15.07 -10.85 12.60
C ARG A 159 16.11 -11.35 11.63
N THR A 160 17.07 -12.12 12.14
CA THR A 160 18.08 -12.78 11.32
C THR A 160 17.60 -14.15 10.89
N THR A 161 17.54 -14.38 9.58
CA THR A 161 17.30 -15.69 8.98
C THR A 161 18.56 -16.19 8.28
N TYR A 162 18.51 -17.43 7.81
CA TYR A 162 19.57 -18.03 7.00
C TYR A 162 19.01 -18.38 5.63
N PHE A 163 19.77 -18.09 4.60
CA PHE A 163 19.48 -18.56 3.24
C PHE A 163 20.73 -19.21 2.66
N TYR A 164 20.52 -19.99 1.60
CA TYR A 164 21.59 -20.68 0.91
C TYR A 164 21.79 -20.04 -0.45
N GLU A 165 23.02 -19.64 -0.73
CA GLU A 165 23.40 -19.23 -2.07
C GLU A 165 23.48 -20.48 -2.95
N GLN A 166 22.62 -20.55 -3.96
CA GLN A 166 22.64 -21.62 -4.95
C GLN A 166 23.61 -21.21 -6.06
N ASN A 167 24.84 -21.71 -5.97
CA ASN A 167 25.82 -21.64 -7.06
C ASN A 167 25.61 -22.84 -8.00
N ASP A 168 26.07 -22.72 -9.25
CA ASP A 168 26.07 -23.82 -10.22
C ASP A 168 26.76 -25.06 -9.63
N ILE A 169 25.95 -26.09 -9.36
CA ILE A 169 26.12 -27.55 -9.19
C ILE A 169 27.36 -28.10 -8.43
N SER A 170 28.54 -27.47 -8.45
CA SER A 170 29.79 -28.04 -7.94
C SER A 170 30.30 -27.52 -6.59
N SER A 171 29.61 -26.57 -5.95
CA SER A 171 30.01 -26.06 -4.63
C SER A 171 28.92 -26.30 -3.58
N ALA A 172 29.33 -26.73 -2.38
CA ALA A 172 28.41 -26.86 -1.25
C ALA A 172 27.69 -25.51 -1.01
N PRO A 173 26.36 -25.52 -0.80
CA PRO A 173 25.58 -24.30 -0.67
C PRO A 173 26.10 -23.47 0.51
N LYS A 174 26.50 -22.23 0.23
CA LYS A 174 27.02 -21.33 1.25
C LYS A 174 25.86 -20.77 2.06
N ARG A 175 25.86 -21.03 3.37
CA ARG A 175 24.87 -20.45 4.29
C ARG A 175 25.22 -18.99 4.57
N LEU A 176 24.31 -18.09 4.21
CA LEU A 176 24.44 -16.66 4.41
C LEU A 176 23.40 -16.20 5.45
N LYS A 177 23.81 -15.24 6.29
CA LYS A 177 22.92 -14.59 7.26
C LYS A 177 22.24 -13.40 6.59
N LEU A 178 20.93 -13.28 6.78
CA LEU A 178 20.15 -12.15 6.29
C LEU A 178 19.35 -11.53 7.43
N THR A 179 19.59 -10.26 7.71
CA THR A 179 18.81 -9.51 8.71
C THR A 179 17.67 -8.78 8.04
N HIS A 180 16.45 -9.21 8.36
CA HIS A 180 15.19 -8.62 7.89
C HIS A 180 14.72 -7.52 8.82
N LYS A 181 14.18 -6.45 8.26
CA LYS A 181 13.52 -5.36 9.00
C LYS A 181 12.02 -5.44 8.79
N PHE A 182 11.26 -5.46 9.87
CA PHE A 182 9.81 -5.58 9.81
C PHE A 182 9.13 -4.32 10.31
N VAL A 183 8.01 -3.97 9.70
CA VAL A 183 7.06 -2.99 10.21
C VAL A 183 6.01 -3.69 11.07
N GLU A 184 5.54 -2.98 12.08
CA GLU A 184 4.47 -3.37 12.99
C GLU A 184 3.30 -2.37 12.93
N SER A 185 2.23 -2.63 13.69
CA SER A 185 1.06 -1.76 13.73
C SER A 185 1.39 -0.33 14.18
N ILE A 186 2.38 -0.15 15.05
CA ILE A 186 2.85 1.17 15.50
C ILE A 186 3.60 1.95 14.40
N ASP A 187 4.01 1.29 13.32
CA ASP A 187 4.68 1.93 12.20
C ASP A 187 3.70 2.54 11.21
N GLY A 188 2.52 1.93 11.09
CA GLY A 188 1.42 2.42 10.26
C GLY A 188 0.89 3.79 10.67
N LEU A 189 0.19 4.44 9.73
CA LEU A 189 -0.67 5.58 10.02
C LEU A 189 -2.10 5.13 9.73
N TRP A 190 -2.87 4.94 10.79
CA TRP A 190 -4.25 4.47 10.70
C TRP A 190 -5.18 5.68 10.86
N SER A 191 -5.86 6.04 9.78
CA SER A 191 -6.84 7.11 9.81
C SER A 191 -8.23 6.56 10.07
N ARG A 192 -9.09 7.39 10.67
CA ARG A 192 -10.53 7.18 10.60
C ARG A 192 -10.95 7.24 9.12
N PRO A 193 -12.03 6.56 8.72
CA PRO A 193 -12.52 6.66 7.34
C PRO A 193 -12.76 8.12 6.94
N TYR A 194 -12.41 8.45 5.70
CA TYR A 194 -12.50 9.80 5.17
C TYR A 194 -12.87 9.77 3.69
N PHE A 195 -13.37 10.89 3.19
CA PHE A 195 -13.55 11.16 1.78
C PHE A 195 -12.56 12.24 1.34
N GLU A 196 -11.93 12.01 0.20
CA GLU A 196 -11.07 12.98 -0.48
C GLU A 196 -11.58 13.22 -1.90
N CYS A 197 -11.49 14.47 -2.35
CA CYS A 197 -11.70 14.80 -3.75
C CYS A 197 -10.40 14.57 -4.51
N THR A 198 -10.50 14.00 -5.71
CA THR A 198 -9.36 13.77 -6.58
C THR A 198 -9.45 14.68 -7.81
N THR A 199 -8.30 14.96 -8.43
CA THR A 199 -8.22 15.74 -9.67
C THR A 199 -8.57 14.92 -10.90
N ALA A 200 -8.70 13.59 -10.76
CA ALA A 200 -9.16 12.72 -11.81
C ALA A 200 -10.69 12.75 -11.87
N ARG A 201 -11.24 13.19 -13.01
CA ARG A 201 -12.62 12.82 -13.36
C ARG A 201 -12.62 11.31 -13.66
N ALA A 202 -13.35 10.55 -12.85
CA ALA A 202 -13.62 9.14 -13.11
C ALA A 202 -14.45 8.97 -14.39
#